data_AF-A0A8W8LRU7-F1
#
_entry.id   AF-A0A8W8LRU7-F1
#
_cell.length_a   1.000
_cell.length_b   1.000
_cell.length_c   1.000
_cell.angle_alpha   90.00
_cell.angle_beta   90.00
_cell.angle_gamma   90.00
#
_symmetry.space_group_name_H-M   'P 1'
#
loop_
_entity.id
_entity.type
_entity.pdbx_description
1 polymer ?
#
loop_
_entity_poly.entity_id
_entity_poly.type
_entity_poly.pdbx_seq_one_letter_code
_entity_poly.pdbx_strand_id
1 'polypeptide(L)'
;VTMYYNSFKSVVAFRTLKVPLPTKNNMTGAENYNLYDSIDDEVLQAYNEFTLATMVYYGLKEAQCSEQSSRMTAMDSASKNAGEMIDKLTLTFNRTRQAVITRELIEIISGAAAL
;
A
#
# COMPACT_ATOMS: atom_id res chain seq x y z
N VAL A 1 -2.60 2.82 -26.33
CA VAL A 1 -2.94 2.28 -24.98
C VAL A 1 -2.07 2.97 -23.94
N THR A 2 -2.56 3.21 -22.73
CA THR A 2 -1.79 3.90 -21.67
C THR A 2 -1.81 3.08 -20.39
N MET A 3 -0.65 2.91 -19.78
CA MET A 3 -0.46 2.18 -18.52
C MET A 3 -0.39 3.16 -17.35
N TYR A 4 -1.07 2.82 -16.26
CA TYR A 4 -0.97 3.51 -14.98
C TYR A 4 -0.37 2.56 -13.95
N TYR A 5 0.66 3.02 -13.25
CA TYR A 5 1.27 2.25 -12.16
C TYR A 5 1.89 3.19 -11.13
N ASN A 6 2.15 2.66 -9.94
CA ASN A 6 2.85 3.37 -8.90
C ASN A 6 4.35 3.10 -9.03
N SER A 7 5.12 4.16 -9.24
CA SER A 7 6.58 4.10 -9.20
C SER A 7 7.06 4.31 -7.77
N PHE A 8 7.93 3.40 -7.35
CA PHE A 8 8.54 3.41 -6.04
C PHE A 8 9.62 4.50 -5.99
N LYS A 9 9.47 5.47 -5.06
CA LYS A 9 10.48 6.51 -4.84
C LYS A 9 11.25 6.25 -3.54
N SER A 10 10.53 5.94 -2.47
CA SER A 10 11.10 5.59 -1.18
C SER A 10 10.10 4.76 -0.37
N VAL A 11 10.54 4.25 0.78
CA VAL A 11 9.69 3.46 1.69
C VAL A 11 8.45 4.21 2.19
N VAL A 12 8.43 5.55 2.08
CA VAL A 12 7.32 6.39 2.57
C VAL A 12 6.54 7.03 1.42
N ALA A 13 7.09 7.04 0.20
CA ALA A 13 6.51 7.77 -0.91
C ALA A 13 6.59 6.98 -2.21
N PHE A 14 5.45 6.90 -2.90
CA PHE A 14 5.35 6.45 -4.28
C PHE A 14 4.69 7.54 -5.12
N ARG A 15 4.89 7.49 -6.44
CA ARG A 15 4.25 8.41 -7.40
C ARG A 15 3.47 7.62 -8.43
N THR A 16 2.20 7.98 -8.63
CA THR A 16 1.41 7.44 -9.73
C THR A 16 1.87 8.06 -11.05
N LEU A 17 2.30 7.21 -11.98
CA LEU A 17 2.75 7.61 -13.31
C LEU A 17 1.76 7.13 -14.37
N LYS A 18 1.62 7.94 -15.42
CA LYS A 18 0.87 7.64 -16.64
C LYS A 18 1.89 7.49 -17.77
N VAL A 19 2.07 6.28 -18.29
CA VAL A 19 3.04 6.00 -19.36
C VAL A 19 2.30 5.52 -20.60
N PRO A 20 2.39 6.23 -21.74
CA PRO A 20 1.84 5.76 -23.00
C PRO A 20 2.65 4.56 -23.51
N LEU A 21 1.96 3.49 -23.92
CA LEU A 21 2.62 2.31 -24.48
C LEU A 21 3.03 2.57 -25.93
N PRO A 22 4.26 2.20 -26.32
CA PRO A 22 4.76 2.45 -27.67
C PRO A 22 4.04 1.54 -28.67
N THR A 23 3.51 2.14 -29.73
CA THR A 23 2.85 1.43 -30.84
C THR A 23 3.79 1.40 -32.04
N LYS A 24 3.66 0.42 -32.94
CA LYS A 24 4.46 0.29 -34.17
C LYS A 24 4.58 1.62 -34.95
N ASN A 25 3.49 2.38 -35.05
CA ASN A 25 3.45 3.70 -35.70
C ASN A 25 4.31 4.78 -35.03
N ASN A 26 4.52 4.71 -33.71
CA ASN A 26 5.40 5.65 -33.00
C ASN A 26 6.88 5.30 -33.22
N MET A 27 7.19 4.05 -33.54
CA MET A 27 8.56 3.58 -33.76
C MET A 27 9.05 3.91 -35.17
N THR A 28 8.20 3.77 -36.19
CA THR A 28 8.52 4.11 -37.59
C THR A 28 8.59 5.62 -37.85
N GLY A 29 7.92 6.43 -37.03
CA GLY A 29 7.96 7.90 -37.11
C GLY A 29 9.13 8.56 -36.38
N ALA A 30 10.07 7.79 -35.82
CA ALA A 30 11.20 8.33 -35.07
C ALA A 30 12.30 8.88 -36.02
N GLU A 31 12.87 10.04 -35.71
CA GLU A 31 13.87 10.72 -36.55
C GLU A 31 15.10 9.83 -36.87
N ASN A 32 15.47 8.96 -35.92
CA ASN A 32 16.62 8.06 -36.04
C ASN A 32 16.27 6.69 -36.62
N TYR A 33 15.03 6.46 -37.09
CA TYR A 33 14.64 5.17 -37.65
C TYR A 33 15.51 4.78 -38.85
N ASN A 34 15.83 5.75 -39.71
CA ASN A 34 16.63 5.54 -40.93
C ASN A 34 18.12 5.24 -40.66
N LEU A 35 18.59 5.33 -39.41
CA LEU A 35 19.95 4.94 -39.05
C LEU A 35 20.12 3.42 -38.92
N TYR A 36 19.01 2.68 -38.85
CA TYR A 36 19.01 1.24 -38.66
C TYR A 36 18.78 0.51 -40.00
N ASP A 37 19.83 -0.12 -40.50
CA ASP A 37 19.87 -0.73 -41.83
C ASP A 37 19.29 -2.16 -41.88
N SER A 38 18.82 -2.70 -40.75
CA SER A 38 18.49 -4.12 -40.58
C SER A 38 17.12 -4.37 -39.92
N ILE A 39 16.20 -3.41 -40.01
CA ILE A 39 14.86 -3.54 -39.41
C ILE A 39 13.87 -3.96 -40.49
N ASP A 40 13.61 -5.27 -40.55
CA ASP A 40 12.47 -5.81 -41.30
C ASP A 40 11.16 -5.59 -40.54
N ASP A 41 10.03 -5.57 -41.26
CA ASP A 41 8.71 -5.33 -40.67
C ASP A 41 8.32 -6.41 -39.62
N GLU A 42 8.79 -7.64 -39.83
CA GLU A 42 8.60 -8.77 -38.90
C GLU A 42 9.44 -8.59 -37.61
N VAL A 43 10.69 -8.13 -37.73
CA VAL A 43 11.56 -7.82 -36.59
C VAL A 43 10.99 -6.67 -35.77
N LEU A 44 10.46 -5.65 -36.45
CA LEU A 44 9.81 -4.51 -35.80
C LEU A 44 8.56 -4.94 -35.02
N GLN A 45 7.77 -5.87 -35.56
CA GLN A 45 6.62 -6.42 -34.85
C GLN A 45 7.06 -7.20 -33.60
N ALA A 46 8.03 -8.12 -33.73
CA ALA A 46 8.56 -8.87 -32.60
C ALA A 46 9.13 -7.95 -31.50
N TYR A 47 9.84 -6.90 -31.89
CA TYR A 47 10.37 -5.89 -30.98
C TYR A 47 9.26 -5.11 -30.25
N ASN A 48 8.17 -4.75 -30.95
CA ASN A 48 7.04 -4.07 -30.33
C ASN A 48 6.37 -4.96 -29.27
N GLU A 49 6.13 -6.23 -29.60
CA GLU A 49 5.55 -7.22 -28.69
C GLU A 49 6.43 -7.45 -27.45
N PHE A 50 7.75 -7.58 -27.65
CA PHE A 50 8.71 -7.72 -26.56
C PHE A 50 8.77 -6.47 -25.67
N THR A 51 8.77 -5.29 -26.28
CA THR A 51 8.77 -4.01 -25.55
C THR A 51 7.51 -3.85 -24.71
N LEU A 52 6.35 -4.23 -25.26
CA LEU A 52 5.08 -4.23 -24.54
C LEU A 52 5.14 -5.13 -23.31
N ALA A 53 5.59 -6.38 -23.47
CA ALA A 53 5.72 -7.33 -22.36
C ALA A 53 6.68 -6.82 -21.28
N THR A 54 7.82 -6.24 -21.69
CA THR A 54 8.84 -5.69 -20.79
C THR A 54 8.31 -4.50 -19.99
N MET A 55 7.59 -3.57 -20.64
CA MET A 55 7.02 -2.41 -19.96
C MET A 55 5.94 -2.80 -18.94
N VAL A 56 5.09 -3.78 -19.29
CA VAL A 56 4.09 -4.31 -18.36
C VAL A 56 4.75 -4.96 -17.16
N TYR A 57 5.79 -5.77 -17.39
CA TYR A 57 6.54 -6.41 -16.31
C TYR A 57 7.23 -5.39 -15.40
N TYR A 58 7.84 -4.35 -15.98
CA TYR A 58 8.45 -3.26 -15.23
C TYR A 58 7.43 -2.53 -14.35
N GLY A 59 6.28 -2.14 -14.91
CA GLY A 59 5.22 -1.48 -14.18
C GLY A 59 4.65 -2.33 -13.04
N LEU A 60 4.50 -3.63 -13.24
CA LEU A 60 4.08 -4.59 -12.21
C LEU A 60 5.06 -4.64 -11.03
N LYS A 61 6.37 -4.67 -11.29
CA LYS A 61 7.39 -4.74 -10.23
C LYS A 61 7.47 -3.45 -9.41
N GLU A 62 7.41 -2.30 -10.07
CA GLU A 62 7.32 -0.99 -9.42
C GLU A 62 6.06 -0.87 -8.54
N ALA A 63 4.92 -1.31 -9.06
CA ALA A 63 3.66 -1.30 -8.32
C ALA A 63 3.69 -2.23 -7.11
N GLN A 64 4.23 -3.44 -7.25
CA GLN A 64 4.35 -4.40 -6.15
C GLN A 64 5.25 -3.87 -5.03
N CYS A 65 6.36 -3.22 -5.36
CA CYS A 65 7.24 -2.60 -4.37
C CYS A 65 6.54 -1.46 -3.63
N SER A 66 5.86 -0.57 -4.36
CA SER A 66 5.07 0.53 -3.80
C SER A 66 3.94 0.05 -2.90
N GLU A 67 3.29 -1.06 -3.27
CA GLU A 67 2.22 -1.67 -2.47
C GLU A 67 2.75 -2.16 -1.12
N GLN A 68 3.88 -2.87 -1.10
CA GLN A 68 4.46 -3.39 0.14
C GLN A 68 4.92 -2.26 1.07
N SER A 69 5.53 -1.21 0.52
CA SER A 69 5.90 -0.02 1.28
C SER A 69 4.66 0.66 1.88
N SER A 70 3.61 0.88 1.09
CA SER A 70 2.35 1.46 1.59
C SER A 70 1.70 0.59 2.66
N ARG A 71 1.76 -0.74 2.51
CA ARG A 71 1.22 -1.70 3.47
C ARG A 71 1.96 -1.61 4.80
N MET A 72 3.29 -1.52 4.77
CA MET A 72 4.10 -1.39 5.98
C MET A 72 3.71 -0.14 6.78
N THR A 73 3.65 1.03 6.13
CA THR A 73 3.27 2.29 6.79
C THR A 73 1.83 2.26 7.34
N ALA A 74 0.91 1.63 6.62
CA ALA A 74 -0.47 1.48 7.07
C ALA A 74 -0.56 0.59 8.33
N MET A 75 0.19 -0.51 8.37
CA MET A 75 0.20 -1.45 9.51
C MET A 75 0.91 -0.87 10.74
N ASP A 76 1.98 -0.08 10.54
CA ASP A 76 2.63 0.66 11.64
C ASP A 76 1.65 1.65 12.27
N SER A 77 0.90 2.39 11.44
CA SER A 77 -0.13 3.32 11.90
C SER A 77 -1.27 2.59 12.63
N ALA A 78 -1.71 1.44 12.12
CA ALA A 78 -2.72 0.61 12.76
C ALA A 78 -2.26 0.11 14.13
N SER A 79 -1.01 -0.34 14.25
CA SER A 79 -0.43 -0.84 15.51
C SER A 79 -0.34 0.28 16.55
N LYS A 80 0.07 1.48 16.15
CA LYS A 80 0.08 2.66 17.03
C LYS A 80 -1.33 3.01 17.52
N ASN A 81 -2.30 3.06 16.61
CA ASN A 81 -3.70 3.36 16.96
C ASN A 81 -4.31 2.31 17.90
N ALA A 82 -3.96 1.03 17.71
CA ALA A 82 -4.38 -0.05 18.61
C ALA A 82 -3.77 0.12 20.01
N GLY A 83 -2.48 0.49 20.11
CA GLY A 83 -1.83 0.80 21.38
C GLY A 83 -2.55 1.90 22.16
N GLU A 84 -2.86 3.02 21.50
CA GLU A 84 -3.60 4.12 22.11
C GLU A 84 -5.01 3.70 22.60
N MET A 85 -5.64 2.76 21.90
CA MET A 85 -6.94 2.21 22.31
C MET A 85 -6.82 1.30 23.54
N ILE A 86 -5.78 0.45 23.58
CA ILE A 86 -5.50 -0.44 24.72
C ILE A 86 -5.28 0.39 25.98
N ASP A 87 -4.53 1.48 25.90
CA ASP A 87 -4.26 2.36 27.05
C ASP A 87 -5.55 2.96 27.61
N LYS A 88 -6.42 3.46 26.72
CA LYS A 88 -7.74 4.02 27.10
C LYS A 88 -8.64 2.96 27.75
N LEU A 89 -8.68 1.76 27.18
CA LEU A 89 -9.49 0.66 27.72
C LEU A 89 -8.92 0.16 29.06
N THR A 90 -7.60 0.17 29.24
CA THR A 90 -6.95 -0.21 30.51
C THR A 90 -7.30 0.76 31.64
N LEU A 91 -7.32 2.07 31.36
CA LEU A 91 -7.79 3.05 32.33
C LEU A 91 -9.25 2.83 32.71
N THR A 92 -10.10 2.56 31.71
CA THR A 92 -11.52 2.29 31.93
C THR A 92 -11.72 1.02 32.76
N PHE A 93 -11.02 -0.06 32.41
CA PHE A 93 -11.03 -1.32 33.14
C PHE A 93 -10.68 -1.15 34.62
N ASN A 94 -9.60 -0.42 34.92
CA ASN A 94 -9.17 -0.19 36.31
C ASN A 94 -10.19 0.64 37.10
N ARG A 95 -10.81 1.67 36.49
CA ARG A 95 -11.88 2.44 37.13
C ARG A 95 -13.09 1.57 37.42
N THR A 96 -13.55 0.77 36.45
CA THR A 96 -14.69 -0.14 36.63
C THR A 96 -14.38 -1.18 37.70
N ARG A 97 -13.16 -1.74 37.72
CA ARG A 97 -12.73 -2.69 38.75
C ARG A 97 -12.81 -2.08 40.16
N GLN A 98 -12.33 -0.86 40.34
CA GLN A 98 -12.41 -0.16 41.63
C GLN A 98 -13.87 0.14 42.04
N ALA A 99 -14.72 0.53 41.08
CA ALA A 99 -16.15 0.76 41.33
C ALA A 99 -16.87 -0.53 41.76
N VAL A 100 -16.52 -1.68 41.18
CA VAL A 100 -17.10 -2.98 41.57
C VAL A 100 -16.64 -3.38 42.98
N ILE A 101 -15.34 -3.31 43.29
CA ILE A 101 -14.82 -3.64 44.63
C ILE A 101 -15.49 -2.77 45.70
N THR A 102 -15.60 -1.46 45.46
CA THR A 102 -16.23 -0.55 46.42
C THR A 102 -17.72 -0.83 46.59
N ARG A 103 -18.44 -1.15 45.51
CA ARG A 103 -19.86 -1.58 45.58
C ARG A 103 -20.02 -2.85 46.42
N GLU A 104 -19.22 -3.88 46.16
CA GLU A 104 -19.28 -5.14 46.89
C GLU A 104 -18.99 -4.94 48.39
N LEU A 105 -17.99 -4.12 48.73
CA LEU A 105 -17.70 -3.79 50.13
C LEU A 105 -18.84 -3.05 50.81
N ILE A 106 -19.49 -2.10 50.12
CA ILE A 106 -20.65 -1.37 50.64
C ILE A 106 -21.83 -2.33 50.87
N GLU A 107 -22.07 -3.26 49.95
CA GLU A 107 -23.12 -4.28 50.08
C GLU A 107 -22.88 -5.18 51.30
N ILE A 108 -21.63 -5.62 51.54
CA ILE A 108 -21.28 -6.42 52.72
C ILE A 108 -21.51 -5.64 54.02
N ILE A 109 -21.05 -4.38 54.09
CA ILE A 109 -21.19 -3.54 55.30
C ILE A 109 -22.66 -3.24 55.58
N SER A 110 -23.43 -2.87 54.55
CA SER A 110 -24.86 -2.57 54.69
C SER A 110 -25.66 -3.80 55.11
N GLY A 111 -25.31 -4.99 54.60
CA GLY A 111 -25.95 -6.24 55.01
C GLY A 111 -25.63 -6.61 56.46
N ALA A 112 -24.38 -6.44 56.89
CA ALA A 112 -23.97 -6.68 58.27
C ALA A 112 -24.60 -5.71 59.28
N ALA A 113 -24.78 -4.44 58.90
CA ALA A 113 -25.39 -3.42 59.76
C ALA A 113 -26.93 -3.52 59.86
N ALA A 114 -27.56 -4.32 59.00
CA ALA A 114 -29.01 -4.53 59.00
C ALA A 114 -29.47 -5.76 59.81
N LEU A 115 -28.52 -6.54 60.36
CA LEU A 115 -28.77 -7.57 61.39
C LEU A 115 -28.64 -6.99 62.79
#